data_AF-A0A952M3S8-F1
#
_entry.id   AF-A0A952M3S8-F1
#
_cell.length_a   1.000
_cell.length_b   1.000
_cell.length_c   1.000
_cell.angle_alpha   90.00
_cell.angle_beta   90.00
_cell.angle_gamma   90.00
#
_symmetry.space_group_name_H-M   'P 1'
#
loop_
_entity.id
_entity.type
_entity.pdbx_description
1 polymer ?
#
loop_
_entity_poly.entity_id
_entity_poly.type
_entity_poly.pdbx_seq_one_letter_code
_entity_poly.pdbx_strand_id
1 'polypeptide(L)'
;MKKPVFILLAVLVACQAKKTDTETQSVAATAAAPSFFIALDPASQMISDYLVHPTLDLSRYTLGGVFPVSDFMPDNKNEGLLMWYCFDTSRKQIFMAIEPLHHYDTASLPKAPLQAILKKPEQTFLYTNPSPAPADVKDFILNQKLTGASANLGQAVAARYVKSFDSLMQKTQDAAGKSYQKYPLNYFIWWNDYKTFVSWAGTDGYIRYYYGFDEGHTPNRIRIVLIAADKNGNTITGAQARSEDGGGEGLQNGWPPPPFH
;
A
#
# COMPACT_ATOMS: atom_id res chain seq x y z
N MET A 1 82.66 -19.23 -5.23
CA MET A 1 81.18 -19.27 -5.13
C MET A 1 80.59 -18.21 -6.04
N LYS A 2 80.18 -18.60 -7.25
CA LYS A 2 79.37 -17.79 -8.18
C LYS A 2 78.33 -18.74 -8.76
N LYS A 3 77.06 -18.50 -8.47
CA LYS A 3 75.92 -19.29 -8.98
C LYS A 3 75.48 -18.74 -10.35
N PRO A 4 74.93 -19.58 -11.25
CA PRO A 4 74.57 -19.18 -12.61
C PRO A 4 73.05 -19.12 -12.84
N VAL A 5 72.70 -18.92 -14.12
CA VAL A 5 71.41 -19.20 -14.79
C VAL A 5 70.34 -18.10 -14.54
N PHE A 6 69.58 -17.56 -15.51
CA PHE A 6 68.80 -18.17 -16.58
C PHE A 6 68.43 -17.18 -17.70
N ILE A 7 68.38 -17.69 -18.93
CA ILE A 7 67.79 -17.08 -20.13
C ILE A 7 66.27 -17.16 -20.00
N LEU A 8 65.54 -16.07 -20.28
CA LEU A 8 64.12 -16.16 -20.64
C LEU A 8 63.84 -15.35 -21.91
N LEU A 9 63.31 -16.10 -22.88
CA LEU A 9 62.91 -15.73 -24.22
C LEU A 9 61.71 -14.76 -24.16
N ALA A 10 61.80 -13.64 -24.88
CA ALA A 10 60.65 -12.75 -25.11
C ALA A 10 59.79 -13.33 -26.24
N VAL A 11 58.53 -13.68 -25.94
CA VAL A 11 57.49 -13.98 -26.92
C VAL A 11 56.47 -12.84 -26.88
N LEU A 12 56.46 -12.04 -27.95
CA LEU A 12 55.45 -11.04 -28.23
C LEU A 12 54.15 -11.76 -28.66
N VAL A 13 53.08 -11.58 -27.89
CA VAL A 13 51.71 -11.84 -28.35
C VAL A 13 50.95 -10.52 -28.30
N ALA A 14 50.57 -10.06 -29.49
CA ALA A 14 49.70 -8.91 -29.69
C ALA A 14 48.25 -9.29 -29.30
N CYS A 15 47.66 -8.54 -28.38
CA CYS A 15 46.22 -8.52 -28.18
C CYS A 15 45.68 -7.14 -28.56
N GLN A 16 44.87 -7.12 -29.62
CA GLN A 16 44.12 -5.97 -30.09
C GLN A 16 43.03 -5.60 -29.06
N ALA A 17 43.09 -4.37 -28.54
CA ALA A 17 42.00 -3.82 -27.75
C ALA A 17 40.88 -3.35 -28.69
N LYS A 18 39.81 -4.15 -28.75
CA LYS A 18 38.55 -3.79 -29.41
C LYS A 18 37.86 -2.73 -28.55
N LYS A 19 37.78 -1.51 -29.06
CA LYS A 19 36.98 -0.41 -28.48
C LYS A 19 35.51 -0.80 -28.62
N THR A 20 34.86 -1.11 -27.51
CA THR A 20 33.41 -1.29 -27.45
C THR A 20 32.84 0.00 -26.88
N ASP A 21 32.27 0.82 -27.76
CA ASP A 21 31.47 1.97 -27.37
C ASP A 21 30.29 1.47 -26.55
N THR A 22 30.30 1.77 -25.25
CA THR A 22 29.19 1.48 -24.36
C THR A 22 28.21 2.64 -24.49
N GLU A 23 27.24 2.50 -25.39
CA GLU A 23 26.03 3.33 -25.38
C GLU A 23 25.43 3.27 -23.97
N THR A 24 25.56 4.37 -23.24
CA THR A 24 24.85 4.57 -21.99
C THR A 24 23.40 4.89 -22.36
N GLN A 25 22.59 3.85 -22.53
CA GLN A 25 21.13 4.02 -22.55
C GLN A 25 20.71 4.52 -21.17
N SER A 26 20.52 5.83 -21.08
CA SER A 26 19.74 6.50 -20.06
C SER A 26 18.34 5.89 -20.08
N VAL A 27 18.10 4.91 -19.22
CA VAL A 27 16.74 4.43 -18.91
C VAL A 27 16.03 5.59 -18.23
N ALA A 28 15.22 6.33 -18.99
CA ALA A 28 14.28 7.28 -18.42
C ALA A 28 13.41 6.50 -17.43
N ALA A 29 13.47 6.86 -16.15
CA ALA A 29 12.62 6.28 -15.13
C ALA A 29 11.17 6.61 -15.47
N THR A 30 10.43 5.64 -15.99
CA THR A 30 8.98 5.73 -16.12
C THR A 30 8.41 5.95 -14.73
N ALA A 31 7.73 7.08 -14.51
CA ALA A 31 7.06 7.36 -13.25
C ALA A 31 6.09 6.19 -12.95
N ALA A 32 6.31 5.47 -11.85
CA ALA A 32 5.46 4.34 -11.50
C ALA A 32 4.02 4.83 -11.26
N ALA A 33 3.03 4.01 -11.60
CA ALA A 33 1.63 4.36 -11.42
C ALA A 33 1.31 4.59 -9.91
N PRO A 34 0.50 5.61 -9.56
CA PRO A 34 0.16 5.94 -8.17
C PRO A 34 -0.69 4.85 -7.50
N SER A 35 -1.37 4.03 -8.29
CA SER A 35 -2.09 2.83 -7.89
C SER A 35 -1.96 1.80 -8.99
N PHE A 36 -2.09 0.52 -8.67
CA PHE A 36 -2.16 -0.55 -9.65
C PHE A 36 -3.12 -1.64 -9.17
N PHE A 37 -3.69 -2.36 -10.13
CA PHE A 37 -4.52 -3.51 -9.84
C PHE A 37 -3.68 -4.66 -9.29
N ILE A 38 -4.16 -5.29 -8.21
CA ILE A 38 -3.52 -6.43 -7.56
C ILE A 38 -4.47 -7.62 -7.61
N ALA A 39 -3.97 -8.79 -8.00
CA ALA A 39 -4.75 -10.02 -7.96
C ALA A 39 -5.00 -10.49 -6.52
N LEU A 40 -6.05 -11.28 -6.28
CA LEU A 40 -6.36 -11.75 -4.93
C LEU A 40 -5.26 -12.61 -4.29
N ASP A 41 -4.52 -13.40 -5.07
CA ASP A 41 -3.45 -14.24 -4.53
C ASP A 41 -2.31 -13.41 -3.91
N PRO A 42 -1.66 -12.47 -4.64
CA PRO A 42 -0.64 -11.61 -4.03
C PRO A 42 -1.22 -10.70 -2.93
N ALA A 43 -2.46 -10.22 -3.07
CA ALA A 43 -3.11 -9.46 -2.00
C ALA A 43 -3.24 -10.29 -0.70
N SER A 44 -3.68 -11.54 -0.82
CA SER A 44 -3.86 -12.43 0.33
C SER A 44 -2.53 -12.83 0.95
N GLN A 45 -1.47 -12.97 0.14
CA GLN A 45 -0.11 -13.16 0.63
C GLN A 45 0.32 -11.96 1.50
N MET A 46 0.20 -10.73 1.00
CA MET A 46 0.57 -9.53 1.75
C MET A 46 -0.20 -9.38 3.06
N ILE A 47 -1.50 -9.70 3.05
CA ILE A 47 -2.35 -9.65 4.24
C ILE A 47 -1.96 -10.74 5.23
N SER A 48 -1.66 -11.97 4.76
CA SER A 48 -1.09 -13.04 5.57
C SER A 48 0.21 -12.61 6.23
N ASP A 49 1.14 -12.03 5.45
CA ASP A 49 2.43 -11.55 5.95
C ASP A 49 2.25 -10.49 7.04
N TYR A 50 1.29 -9.58 6.88
CA TYR A 50 0.92 -8.61 7.92
C TYR A 50 0.44 -9.28 9.20
N LEU A 51 -0.38 -10.33 9.10
CA LEU A 51 -0.98 -11.02 10.24
C LEU A 51 0.05 -11.82 11.04
N VAL A 52 1.04 -12.44 10.37
CA VAL A 52 2.07 -13.28 11.02
C VAL A 52 3.35 -12.54 11.38
N HIS A 53 3.49 -11.27 10.97
CA HIS A 53 4.75 -10.55 11.17
C HIS A 53 5.08 -10.42 12.67
N PRO A 54 6.18 -11.02 13.17
CA PRO A 54 6.39 -11.28 14.60
C PRO A 54 6.51 -10.02 15.47
N THR A 55 7.03 -8.95 14.90
CA THR A 55 7.27 -7.67 15.59
C THR A 55 6.23 -6.61 15.28
N LEU A 56 5.38 -6.81 14.27
CA LEU A 56 4.38 -5.82 13.89
C LEU A 56 3.22 -5.85 14.90
N ASP A 57 2.68 -7.05 15.15
CA ASP A 57 1.60 -7.36 16.10
C ASP A 57 0.50 -6.26 16.17
N LEU A 58 0.16 -5.71 15.01
CA LEU A 58 -0.91 -4.72 14.84
C LEU A 58 -2.23 -5.41 14.50
N SER A 59 -2.16 -6.65 14.01
CA SER A 59 -3.30 -7.50 13.67
C SER A 59 -4.24 -7.75 14.84
N ARG A 60 -3.73 -7.74 16.09
CA ARG A 60 -4.53 -7.81 17.32
C ARG A 60 -5.53 -6.66 17.48
N TYR A 61 -5.32 -5.53 16.80
CA TYR A 61 -6.19 -4.37 16.91
C TYR A 61 -7.28 -4.37 15.84
N THR A 62 -6.92 -4.57 14.57
CA THR A 62 -7.82 -4.59 13.41
C THR A 62 -7.06 -5.07 12.18
N LEU A 63 -7.72 -5.83 11.30
CA LEU A 63 -7.20 -6.18 9.96
C LEU A 63 -7.62 -5.17 8.88
N GLY A 64 -8.83 -4.63 9.00
CA GLY A 64 -9.39 -3.76 7.97
C GLY A 64 -10.70 -3.10 8.38
N GLY A 65 -11.35 -2.46 7.42
CA GLY A 65 -12.64 -1.81 7.60
C GLY A 65 -13.38 -1.60 6.29
N VAL A 66 -14.61 -1.10 6.40
CA VAL A 66 -15.53 -0.98 5.27
C VAL A 66 -16.09 0.43 5.18
N PHE A 67 -16.09 0.97 3.97
CA PHE A 67 -16.69 2.26 3.63
C PHE A 67 -17.75 2.07 2.54
N PRO A 68 -18.79 2.91 2.52
CA PRO A 68 -19.63 3.04 1.34
C PRO A 68 -18.85 3.66 0.18
N VAL A 69 -19.19 3.28 -1.05
CA VAL A 69 -18.56 3.83 -2.27
C VAL A 69 -18.67 5.35 -2.36
N SER A 70 -19.73 5.94 -1.81
CA SER A 70 -19.93 7.39 -1.80
C SER A 70 -18.80 8.17 -1.11
N ASP A 71 -18.10 7.59 -0.14
CA ASP A 71 -16.93 8.24 0.47
C ASP A 71 -15.65 8.11 -0.38
N PHE A 72 -15.67 7.20 -1.37
CA PHE A 72 -14.56 6.95 -2.29
C PHE A 72 -14.68 7.75 -3.61
N MET A 73 -15.78 8.48 -3.79
CA MET A 73 -16.05 9.31 -4.97
C MET A 73 -15.76 10.79 -4.65
N PRO A 74 -14.53 11.29 -4.84
CA PRO A 74 -14.23 12.71 -4.80
C PRO A 74 -15.13 13.49 -5.76
N ASP A 75 -15.46 14.73 -5.40
CA ASP A 75 -16.05 15.67 -6.35
C ASP A 75 -15.08 15.97 -7.51
N ASN A 76 -15.56 16.66 -8.54
CA ASN A 76 -14.77 17.02 -9.72
C ASN A 76 -13.61 18.00 -9.45
N LYS A 77 -13.42 18.46 -8.21
CA LYS A 77 -12.35 19.39 -7.81
C LYS A 77 -11.25 18.71 -7.01
N ASN A 78 -11.39 17.42 -6.72
CA ASN A 78 -10.42 16.65 -5.96
C ASN A 78 -9.67 15.69 -6.89
N GLU A 79 -8.35 15.69 -6.76
CA GLU A 79 -7.45 14.78 -7.47
C GLU A 79 -7.47 13.37 -6.91
N GLY A 80 -8.08 13.11 -5.75
CA GLY A 80 -8.12 11.77 -5.18
C GLY A 80 -8.57 11.70 -3.72
N LEU A 81 -8.01 10.74 -2.99
CA LEU A 81 -8.20 10.57 -1.55
C LEU A 81 -6.86 10.44 -0.82
N LEU A 82 -6.79 11.08 0.35
CA LEU A 82 -5.82 10.77 1.38
C LEU A 82 -6.41 9.76 2.35
N MET A 83 -5.60 8.80 2.78
CA MET A 83 -5.96 7.74 3.70
C MET A 83 -4.99 7.74 4.88
N TRP A 84 -5.44 8.20 6.03
CA TRP A 84 -4.66 8.34 7.25
C TRP A 84 -4.74 7.08 8.11
N TYR A 85 -3.59 6.54 8.50
CA TYR A 85 -3.52 5.53 9.54
C TYR A 85 -3.79 6.18 10.90
N CYS A 86 -4.78 5.64 11.62
CA CYS A 86 -5.24 6.17 12.89
C CYS A 86 -5.16 5.09 13.97
N PHE A 87 -4.80 5.48 15.19
CA PHE A 87 -4.86 4.60 16.36
C PHE A 87 -5.68 5.25 17.48
N ASP A 88 -6.82 4.65 17.80
CA ASP A 88 -7.59 4.99 18.99
C ASP A 88 -7.02 4.25 20.20
N THR A 89 -6.26 4.99 21.02
CA THR A 89 -5.59 4.45 22.22
C THR A 89 -6.57 4.01 23.31
N SER A 90 -7.79 4.56 23.32
CA SER A 90 -8.83 4.24 24.30
C SER A 90 -9.51 2.92 23.96
N ARG A 91 -9.80 2.71 22.67
CA ARG A 91 -10.43 1.49 22.16
C ARG A 91 -9.45 0.40 21.78
N LYS A 92 -8.14 0.71 21.77
CA LYS A 92 -7.09 -0.16 21.23
C LYS A 92 -7.44 -0.62 19.82
N GLN A 93 -7.76 0.33 18.95
CA GLN A 93 -8.24 0.07 17.60
C GLN A 93 -7.42 0.86 16.58
N ILE A 94 -6.91 0.16 15.57
CA ILE A 94 -6.35 0.81 14.38
C ILE A 94 -7.45 0.91 13.34
N PHE A 95 -7.55 2.06 12.68
CA PHE A 95 -8.50 2.25 11.60
C PHE A 95 -7.94 3.24 10.58
N MET A 96 -8.63 3.35 9.45
CA MET A 96 -8.30 4.31 8.42
C MET A 96 -9.29 5.47 8.45
N ALA A 97 -8.79 6.69 8.43
CA ALA A 97 -9.61 7.87 8.15
C ALA A 97 -9.32 8.35 6.73
N ILE A 98 -10.32 8.78 5.99
CA ILE A 98 -10.16 9.27 4.62
C ILE A 98 -10.62 10.71 4.49
N GLU A 99 -9.96 11.46 3.61
CA GLU A 99 -10.35 12.80 3.22
C GLU A 99 -10.08 13.05 1.73
N PRO A 100 -10.86 13.94 1.08
CA PRO A 100 -10.57 14.36 -0.28
C PRO A 100 -9.19 15.01 -0.41
N LEU A 101 -8.46 14.59 -1.45
CA LEU A 101 -7.18 15.16 -1.86
C LEU A 101 -7.43 16.19 -2.95
N HIS A 102 -7.25 17.48 -2.66
CA HIS A 102 -7.40 18.53 -3.66
C HIS A 102 -6.29 18.49 -4.72
N HIS A 103 -5.04 18.38 -4.28
CA HIS A 103 -3.87 18.35 -5.14
C HIS A 103 -2.78 17.47 -4.54
N TYR A 104 -2.15 16.63 -5.35
CA TYR A 104 -1.03 15.80 -4.93
C TYR A 104 0.32 16.49 -5.20
N ASP A 105 1.03 16.83 -4.13
CA ASP A 105 2.40 17.33 -4.18
C ASP A 105 3.38 16.28 -3.64
N THR A 106 4.14 15.65 -4.55
CA THR A 106 5.19 14.68 -4.22
C THR A 106 6.32 15.25 -3.38
N ALA A 107 6.58 16.57 -3.48
CA ALA A 107 7.66 17.23 -2.75
C ALA A 107 7.25 17.59 -1.31
N SER A 108 5.95 17.64 -1.02
CA SER A 108 5.41 18.12 0.27
C SER A 108 4.23 17.27 0.72
N LEU A 109 4.53 16.08 1.24
CA LEU A 109 3.50 15.23 1.86
C LEU A 109 2.90 15.91 3.10
N PRO A 110 1.56 15.90 3.26
CA PRO A 110 0.93 16.47 4.43
C PRO A 110 1.34 15.71 5.69
N LYS A 111 1.56 16.44 6.79
CA LYS A 111 1.95 15.85 8.10
C LYS A 111 0.76 15.64 9.03
N ALA A 112 -0.40 16.18 8.67
CA ALA A 112 -1.65 16.06 9.42
C ALA A 112 -2.84 16.18 8.46
N PRO A 113 -4.02 15.69 8.87
CA PRO A 113 -5.26 15.87 8.11
C PRO A 113 -5.51 17.32 7.72
N LEU A 114 -5.96 17.54 6.49
CA LEU A 114 -6.13 18.88 5.91
C LEU A 114 -7.56 19.39 6.04
N GLN A 115 -8.54 18.50 5.97
CA GLN A 115 -9.96 18.83 5.96
C GLN A 115 -10.52 18.96 7.37
N ALA A 116 -11.50 19.85 7.53
CA ALA A 116 -12.20 20.03 8.81
C ALA A 116 -12.90 18.74 9.29
N ILE A 117 -13.40 17.94 8.35
CA ILE A 117 -14.11 16.69 8.60
C ILE A 117 -13.53 15.60 7.69
N LEU A 118 -13.17 14.49 8.32
CA LEU A 118 -12.76 13.24 7.68
C LEU A 118 -13.87 12.21 7.82
N LYS A 119 -13.78 11.13 7.04
CA LYS A 119 -14.61 9.94 7.20
C LYS A 119 -13.81 8.83 7.86
N LYS A 120 -14.43 8.12 8.79
CA LYS A 120 -13.88 6.87 9.35
C LYS A 120 -14.92 5.77 9.20
N PRO A 121 -14.51 4.49 9.10
CA PRO A 121 -15.48 3.41 9.04
C PRO A 121 -16.21 3.33 10.40
N GLU A 122 -17.49 3.02 10.37
CA GLU A 122 -18.20 2.57 11.58
C GLU A 122 -17.88 1.12 11.90
N GLN A 123 -17.56 0.34 10.88
CA GLN A 123 -17.20 -1.08 11.01
C GLN A 123 -15.75 -1.34 10.61
N THR A 124 -14.98 -1.81 11.59
CA THR A 124 -13.70 -2.49 11.38
C THR A 124 -13.85 -3.98 11.66
N PHE A 125 -12.89 -4.79 11.23
CA PHE A 125 -12.92 -6.24 11.47
C PHE A 125 -11.53 -6.79 11.79
N LEU A 126 -11.53 -7.90 12.51
CA LEU A 126 -10.36 -8.69 12.88
C LEU A 126 -10.31 -9.98 12.04
N TYR A 127 -9.15 -10.62 12.05
CA TYR A 127 -8.98 -11.97 11.56
C TYR A 127 -8.67 -12.88 12.73
N THR A 128 -9.46 -13.93 12.91
CA THR A 128 -9.44 -14.75 14.13
C THR A 128 -8.76 -16.10 13.95
N ASN A 129 -8.41 -16.50 12.73
CA ASN A 129 -7.70 -17.75 12.51
C ASN A 129 -6.21 -17.56 12.95
N PRO A 130 -5.72 -18.37 13.90
CA PRO A 130 -4.40 -18.22 14.50
C PRO A 130 -3.24 -18.60 13.57
N SER A 131 -3.52 -19.29 12.46
CA SER A 131 -2.55 -19.65 11.42
C SER A 131 -3.05 -19.14 10.08
N PRO A 132 -2.90 -17.83 9.80
CA PRO A 132 -3.49 -17.17 8.63
C PRO A 132 -2.73 -17.54 7.35
N ALA A 133 -2.94 -18.74 6.82
CA ALA A 133 -2.37 -19.10 5.52
C ALA A 133 -2.96 -18.17 4.43
N PRO A 134 -2.19 -17.84 3.37
CA PRO A 134 -2.69 -16.99 2.28
C PRO A 134 -4.01 -17.48 1.66
N ALA A 135 -4.19 -18.80 1.56
CA ALA A 135 -5.44 -19.41 1.08
C ALA A 135 -6.64 -19.11 2.01
N ASP A 136 -6.46 -19.22 3.32
CA ASP A 136 -7.51 -18.92 4.30
C ASP A 136 -7.87 -17.43 4.30
N VAL A 137 -6.86 -16.57 4.12
CA VAL A 137 -7.05 -15.12 4.00
C VAL A 137 -7.83 -14.79 2.73
N LYS A 138 -7.51 -15.45 1.61
CA LYS A 138 -8.27 -15.32 0.36
C LYS A 138 -9.72 -15.74 0.54
N ASP A 139 -9.95 -16.90 1.16
CA ASP A 139 -11.28 -17.40 1.44
C ASP A 139 -12.05 -16.45 2.35
N PHE A 140 -11.40 -15.85 3.35
CA PHE A 140 -12.00 -14.82 4.18
C PHE A 140 -12.41 -13.59 3.35
N ILE A 141 -11.54 -13.08 2.47
CA ILE A 141 -11.86 -11.93 1.60
C ILE A 141 -13.07 -12.24 0.71
N LEU A 142 -13.12 -13.43 0.10
CA LEU A 142 -14.20 -13.84 -0.81
C LEU A 142 -15.55 -14.01 -0.10
N ASN A 143 -15.52 -14.58 1.12
CA ASN A 143 -16.73 -14.94 1.84
C ASN A 143 -17.22 -13.86 2.80
N GLN A 144 -16.44 -12.81 3.04
CA GLN A 144 -16.85 -11.70 3.90
C GLN A 144 -18.06 -10.96 3.30
N LYS A 145 -19.12 -10.80 4.10
CA LYS A 145 -20.37 -10.10 3.74
C LYS A 145 -20.58 -8.84 4.57
N LEU A 146 -19.56 -7.99 4.61
CA LEU A 146 -19.66 -6.74 5.34
C LEU A 146 -20.22 -5.63 4.45
N THR A 147 -21.20 -4.94 5.02
CA THR A 147 -21.74 -3.66 4.56
C THR A 147 -21.40 -2.64 5.64
N GLY A 148 -21.08 -1.40 5.26
CA GLY A 148 -20.54 -0.43 6.20
C GLY A 148 -21.07 0.97 5.97
N ALA A 149 -21.25 1.70 7.06
CA ALA A 149 -21.43 3.15 7.05
C ALA A 149 -20.13 3.83 7.47
N SER A 150 -20.07 5.14 7.25
CA SER A 150 -18.99 5.98 7.76
C SER A 150 -19.50 7.03 8.72
N ALA A 151 -18.65 7.37 9.68
CA ALA A 151 -18.87 8.45 10.63
C ALA A 151 -17.96 9.63 10.30
N ASN A 152 -18.46 10.83 10.58
CA ASN A 152 -17.67 12.05 10.53
C ASN A 152 -16.64 12.05 11.67
N LEU A 153 -15.42 12.47 11.36
CA LEU A 153 -14.31 12.58 12.29
C LEU A 153 -13.70 13.98 12.15
N GLY A 154 -13.83 14.81 13.20
CA GLY A 154 -13.27 16.16 13.16
C GLY A 154 -11.74 16.16 13.06
N GLN A 155 -11.18 17.12 12.32
CA GLN A 155 -9.75 17.25 12.02
C GLN A 155 -8.85 17.10 13.25
N ALA A 156 -9.14 17.84 14.33
CA ALA A 156 -8.34 17.79 15.54
C ALA A 156 -8.35 16.41 16.21
N VAL A 157 -9.46 15.69 16.11
CA VAL A 157 -9.58 14.31 16.62
C VAL A 157 -8.77 13.36 15.74
N ALA A 158 -8.92 13.47 14.42
CA ALA A 158 -8.14 12.69 13.46
C ALA A 158 -6.62 12.90 13.65
N ALA A 159 -6.16 14.14 13.77
CA ALA A 159 -4.76 14.47 14.00
C ALA A 159 -4.20 13.82 15.28
N ARG A 160 -5.00 13.72 16.36
CA ARG A 160 -4.60 12.99 17.58
C ARG A 160 -4.45 11.49 17.33
N TYR A 161 -5.37 10.88 16.58
CA TYR A 161 -5.28 9.47 16.24
C TYR A 161 -4.12 9.15 15.30
N VAL A 162 -3.83 10.03 14.34
CA VAL A 162 -2.65 9.95 13.45
C VAL A 162 -1.36 10.02 14.27
N LYS A 163 -1.25 11.00 15.18
CA LYS A 163 -0.09 11.12 16.08
C LYS A 163 0.06 9.88 16.98
N SER A 164 -1.05 9.31 17.45
CA SER A 164 -1.04 8.09 18.26
C SER A 164 -0.56 6.89 17.46
N PHE A 165 -0.94 6.79 16.19
CA PHE A 165 -0.46 5.76 15.28
C PHE A 165 1.04 5.93 15.00
N ASP A 166 1.51 7.14 14.70
CA ASP A 166 2.94 7.42 14.52
C ASP A 166 3.76 7.03 15.76
N SER A 167 3.26 7.37 16.95
CA SER A 167 3.88 6.98 18.23
C SER A 167 3.89 5.46 18.45
N LEU A 168 2.89 4.74 17.94
CA LEU A 168 2.87 3.27 17.94
C LEU A 168 3.95 2.73 16.99
N MET A 169 4.03 3.26 15.78
CA MET A 169 4.98 2.83 14.75
C MET A 169 6.45 3.14 15.06
N GLN A 170 6.72 4.13 15.90
CA GLN A 170 8.06 4.37 16.43
C GLN A 170 8.51 3.29 17.43
N LYS A 171 7.56 2.64 18.11
CA LYS A 171 7.83 1.52 19.03
C LYS A 171 7.83 0.17 18.33
N THR A 172 7.13 0.09 17.21
CA THR A 172 7.02 -1.11 16.37
C THR A 172 8.06 -1.01 15.24
N GLN A 173 9.30 -1.42 15.55
CA GLN A 173 10.44 -1.39 14.64
C GLN A 173 10.87 -2.81 14.24
N ASP A 174 11.59 -2.92 13.12
CA ASP A 174 12.26 -4.16 12.74
C ASP A 174 13.48 -4.46 13.61
N ALA A 175 14.11 -5.61 13.39
CA ALA A 175 15.30 -6.03 14.12
C ALA A 175 16.49 -5.05 13.97
N ALA A 176 16.48 -4.20 12.93
CA ALA A 176 17.46 -3.15 12.70
C ALA A 176 17.05 -1.79 13.28
N GLY A 177 15.93 -1.71 14.02
CA GLY A 177 15.41 -0.47 14.59
C GLY A 177 14.75 0.45 13.57
N LYS A 178 14.45 -0.03 12.36
CA LYS A 178 13.77 0.76 11.33
C LYS A 178 12.27 0.61 11.47
N SER A 179 11.56 1.74 11.48
CA SER A 179 10.10 1.73 11.53
C SER A 179 9.52 1.08 10.26
N TYR A 180 8.46 0.28 10.43
CA TYR A 180 7.71 -0.28 9.31
C TYR A 180 6.93 0.77 8.52
N GLN A 181 6.72 1.95 9.10
CA GLN A 181 5.90 2.99 8.51
C GLN A 181 6.49 4.37 8.82
N LYS A 182 7.15 5.00 7.83
CA LYS A 182 7.69 6.36 7.97
C LYS A 182 6.61 7.44 7.92
N TYR A 183 5.57 7.24 7.11
CA TYR A 183 4.48 8.22 6.95
C TYR A 183 3.14 7.58 7.32
N PRO A 184 2.33 8.20 8.18
CA PRO A 184 1.05 7.66 8.64
C PRO A 184 -0.07 7.93 7.63
N LEU A 185 0.22 7.89 6.33
CA LEU A 185 -0.77 8.10 5.28
C LEU A 185 -0.48 7.30 4.00
N ASN A 186 -1.53 7.12 3.22
CA ASN A 186 -1.52 6.70 1.82
C ASN A 186 -2.36 7.67 0.98
N TYR A 187 -2.26 7.60 -0.34
CA TYR A 187 -3.17 8.29 -1.24
C TYR A 187 -3.56 7.39 -2.41
N PHE A 188 -4.68 7.71 -3.02
CA PHE A 188 -5.11 7.21 -4.32
C PHE A 188 -5.50 8.41 -5.17
N ILE A 189 -4.92 8.53 -6.36
CA ILE A 189 -5.24 9.61 -7.31
C ILE A 189 -6.39 9.11 -8.19
N TRP A 190 -7.35 9.99 -8.51
CA TRP A 190 -8.56 9.80 -9.32
C TRP A 190 -8.22 9.60 -10.81
N TRP A 191 -7.35 8.62 -11.08
CA TRP A 191 -6.94 8.15 -12.39
C TRP A 191 -7.82 6.99 -12.85
N ASN A 192 -7.58 6.52 -14.08
CA ASN A 192 -8.43 5.51 -14.73
C ASN A 192 -8.54 4.23 -13.88
N ASP A 193 -7.45 3.75 -13.29
CA ASP A 193 -7.47 2.53 -12.47
C ASP A 193 -8.36 2.69 -11.23
N TYR A 194 -8.18 3.79 -10.50
CA TYR A 194 -8.98 4.07 -9.30
C TYR A 194 -10.46 4.27 -9.64
N LYS A 195 -10.77 5.04 -10.70
CA LYS A 195 -12.15 5.22 -11.19
C LYS A 195 -12.79 3.90 -11.58
N THR A 196 -12.06 3.08 -12.34
CA THR A 196 -12.51 1.77 -12.81
C THR A 196 -12.79 0.86 -11.62
N PHE A 197 -11.85 0.78 -10.67
CA PHE A 197 -12.02 0.02 -9.44
C PHE A 197 -13.27 0.44 -8.64
N VAL A 198 -13.44 1.74 -8.39
CA VAL A 198 -14.60 2.26 -7.65
C VAL A 198 -15.90 1.97 -8.40
N SER A 199 -15.89 2.02 -9.74
CA SER A 199 -17.07 1.75 -10.56
C SER A 199 -17.57 0.30 -10.48
N TRP A 200 -16.69 -0.66 -10.20
CA TRP A 200 -17.08 -2.07 -10.06
C TRP A 200 -18.11 -2.27 -8.96
N ALA A 201 -17.91 -1.61 -7.82
CA ALA A 201 -18.81 -1.69 -6.67
C ALA A 201 -20.22 -1.15 -6.95
N GLY A 202 -20.36 -0.24 -7.93
CA GLY A 202 -21.56 0.55 -8.14
C GLY A 202 -21.78 1.60 -7.04
N THR A 203 -22.70 2.54 -7.27
CA THR A 203 -22.92 3.69 -6.36
C THR A 203 -23.38 3.30 -4.96
N ASP A 204 -24.09 2.18 -4.84
CA ASP A 204 -24.61 1.65 -3.57
C ASP A 204 -23.74 0.53 -2.98
N GLY A 205 -22.55 0.31 -3.56
CA GLY A 205 -21.61 -0.71 -3.11
C GLY A 205 -20.73 -0.26 -1.95
N TYR A 206 -19.72 -1.07 -1.66
CA TYR A 206 -18.78 -0.84 -0.58
C TYR A 206 -17.34 -1.06 -1.04
N ILE A 207 -16.42 -0.35 -0.41
CA ILE A 207 -14.98 -0.58 -0.52
C ILE A 207 -14.46 -1.08 0.82
N ARG A 208 -13.76 -2.21 0.79
CA ARG A 208 -13.07 -2.77 1.94
C ARG A 208 -11.62 -2.46 1.82
N TYR A 209 -11.00 -2.04 2.92
CA TYR A 209 -9.56 -1.94 3.00
C TYR A 209 -9.02 -3.02 3.93
N TYR A 210 -7.84 -3.53 3.59
CA TYR A 210 -7.06 -4.45 4.40
C TYR A 210 -5.65 -3.90 4.56
N TYR A 211 -5.08 -4.10 5.74
CA TYR A 211 -3.65 -3.88 5.96
C TYR A 211 -2.87 -5.09 5.42
N GLY A 212 -1.92 -4.82 4.54
CA GLY A 212 -0.94 -5.78 4.05
C GLY A 212 0.47 -5.38 4.45
N PHE A 213 1.39 -6.32 4.38
CA PHE A 213 2.81 -6.11 4.64
C PHE A 213 3.61 -6.43 3.39
N ASP A 214 4.56 -5.54 3.07
CA ASP A 214 5.44 -5.69 1.92
C ASP A 214 6.83 -5.20 2.30
N GLU A 215 7.74 -6.14 2.51
CA GLU A 215 9.10 -5.86 2.98
C GLU A 215 9.92 -5.06 1.96
N GLY A 216 9.66 -5.27 0.67
CA GLY A 216 10.37 -4.61 -0.43
C GLY A 216 10.02 -3.13 -0.59
N HIS A 217 8.92 -2.69 0.03
CA HIS A 217 8.45 -1.32 -0.12
C HIS A 217 8.90 -0.42 1.03
N THR A 218 9.82 0.48 0.70
CA THR A 218 10.28 1.53 1.61
C THR A 218 9.84 2.90 1.08
N PRO A 219 9.58 3.88 1.95
CA PRO A 219 9.77 3.86 3.40
C PRO A 219 8.56 3.36 4.22
N ASN A 220 7.47 2.95 3.55
CA ASN A 220 6.27 2.39 4.18
C ASN A 220 6.03 0.96 3.72
N ARG A 221 6.21 0.01 4.64
CA ARG A 221 6.03 -1.44 4.43
C ARG A 221 4.62 -1.91 4.74
N ILE A 222 3.83 -1.13 5.50
CA ILE A 222 2.41 -1.39 5.68
C ILE A 222 1.66 -0.78 4.51
N ARG A 223 0.93 -1.63 3.78
CA ARG A 223 0.23 -1.30 2.55
C ARG A 223 -1.27 -1.39 2.73
N ILE A 224 -1.98 -0.67 1.88
CA ILE A 224 -3.44 -0.75 1.81
C ILE A 224 -3.81 -1.53 0.57
N VAL A 225 -4.59 -2.59 0.77
CA VAL A 225 -5.26 -3.33 -0.28
C VAL A 225 -6.73 -2.97 -0.22
N LEU A 226 -7.26 -2.45 -1.33
CA LEU A 226 -8.69 -2.17 -1.51
C LEU A 226 -9.35 -3.30 -2.28
N ILE A 227 -10.52 -3.74 -1.80
CA ILE A 227 -11.35 -4.75 -2.46
C ILE A 227 -12.77 -4.19 -2.59
N ALA A 228 -13.32 -4.25 -3.80
CA ALA A 228 -14.68 -3.80 -4.09
C ALA A 228 -15.71 -4.86 -3.69
N ALA A 229 -16.85 -4.40 -3.18
CA ALA A 229 -18.00 -5.23 -2.87
C ALA A 229 -19.29 -4.61 -3.40
N ASP A 230 -20.22 -5.46 -3.85
CA ASP A 230 -21.54 -5.02 -4.31
C ASP A 230 -22.42 -4.51 -3.15
N LYS A 231 -23.62 -4.03 -3.46
CA LYS A 231 -24.60 -3.53 -2.48
C LYS A 231 -25.03 -4.54 -1.40
N ASN A 232 -24.81 -5.83 -1.63
CA ASN A 232 -25.11 -6.89 -0.67
C ASN A 232 -23.86 -7.28 0.15
N GLY A 233 -22.73 -6.62 -0.08
CA GLY A 233 -21.45 -6.99 0.50
C GLY A 233 -20.86 -8.26 -0.11
N ASN A 234 -21.14 -8.60 -1.36
CA ASN A 234 -20.38 -9.66 -2.04
C ASN A 234 -19.11 -9.07 -2.65
N THR A 235 -17.97 -9.73 -2.43
CA THR A 235 -16.71 -9.37 -3.09
C THR A 235 -16.85 -9.50 -4.61
N ILE A 236 -16.41 -8.48 -5.34
CA ILE A 236 -16.45 -8.47 -6.81
C ILE A 236 -15.17 -9.12 -7.33
N THR A 237 -15.31 -10.09 -8.24
CA THR A 237 -14.19 -10.89 -8.75
C THR A 237 -14.35 -11.25 -10.23
N GLY A 238 -13.30 -11.82 -10.82
CA GLY A 238 -13.36 -12.40 -12.16
C GLY A 238 -13.66 -11.37 -13.24
N ALA A 239 -14.49 -11.72 -14.22
CA ALA A 239 -14.80 -10.84 -15.36
C ALA A 239 -15.43 -9.49 -14.95
N GLN A 240 -16.07 -9.41 -13.78
CA GLN A 240 -16.63 -8.16 -13.25
C GLN A 240 -15.56 -7.22 -12.68
N ALA A 241 -14.41 -7.76 -12.28
CA ALA A 241 -13.30 -7.03 -11.67
C ALA A 241 -12.03 -7.05 -12.54
N ARG A 242 -12.14 -7.39 -13.82
CA ARG A 242 -11.01 -7.31 -14.76
C ARG A 242 -11.10 -6.02 -15.54
N SER A 243 -10.04 -5.22 -15.49
CA SER A 243 -9.85 -4.19 -16.53
C SER A 243 -9.67 -4.87 -17.88
N GLU A 244 -9.92 -4.16 -18.98
CA GLU A 244 -9.71 -4.68 -20.35
C GLU A 244 -8.27 -5.20 -20.57
N ASP A 245 -7.32 -4.72 -19.76
CA ASP A 245 -5.91 -5.11 -19.74
C ASP A 245 -5.58 -6.29 -18.81
N GLY A 246 -6.58 -6.97 -18.24
CA GLY A 246 -6.39 -8.12 -17.34
C GLY A 246 -6.00 -7.77 -15.90
N GLY A 247 -6.28 -6.54 -15.46
CA GLY A 247 -5.99 -6.07 -14.10
C GLY A 247 -6.68 -6.91 -13.02
N GLY A 248 -5.99 -7.15 -11.91
CA GLY A 248 -6.46 -7.94 -10.77
C GLY A 248 -7.67 -7.38 -10.02
N GLU A 249 -8.23 -8.17 -9.11
CA GLU A 249 -9.52 -7.93 -8.46
C GLU A 249 -9.50 -6.92 -7.29
N GLY A 250 -8.30 -6.46 -6.92
CA GLY A 250 -8.10 -5.44 -5.90
C GLY A 250 -7.32 -4.26 -6.44
N LEU A 251 -7.25 -3.20 -5.65
CA LEU A 251 -6.40 -2.05 -5.91
C LEU A 251 -5.40 -1.88 -4.77
N GLN A 252 -4.12 -1.82 -5.11
CA GLN A 252 -3.07 -1.47 -4.17
C GLN A 252 -2.54 -0.09 -4.55
N ASN A 253 -2.14 0.70 -3.56
CA ASN A 253 -1.40 1.91 -3.83
C ASN A 253 0.05 1.59 -4.24
N GLY A 254 0.62 2.39 -5.13
CA GLY A 254 2.03 2.36 -5.50
C GLY A 254 2.84 3.31 -4.62
N TRP A 255 2.91 3.07 -3.32
CA TRP A 255 3.47 4.03 -2.37
C TRP A 255 5.00 4.03 -2.25
N PRO A 256 5.64 5.22 -2.33
CA PRO A 256 5.33 6.31 -3.26
C PRO A 256 6.30 6.23 -4.46
N PRO A 257 5.96 6.73 -5.67
CA PRO A 257 6.98 7.01 -6.66
C PRO A 257 7.49 8.45 -6.53
N PRO A 258 8.68 8.75 -7.10
CA PRO A 258 9.58 9.87 -6.78
C PRO A 258 9.04 11.28 -7.21
N PRO A 259 9.79 12.39 -6.98
CA PRO A 259 11.21 12.46 -6.66
C PRO A 259 11.50 12.39 -5.16
N PHE A 260 12.33 11.42 -4.79
CA PHE A 260 13.16 11.53 -3.60
C PHE A 260 14.42 12.31 -3.99
N HIS A 261 14.76 13.34 -3.22
CA HIS A 261 16.13 13.89 -3.21
C HIS A 261 17.06 12.94 -2.46
#